data_AF-A0A836YMH4-F1
#
_entry.id   AF-A0A836YMH4-F1
#
_cell.length_a   1.000
_cell.length_b   1.000
_cell.length_c   1.000
_cell.angle_alpha   90.00
_cell.angle_beta   90.00
_cell.angle_gamma   90.00
#
_symmetry.space_group_name_H-M   'P 1'
#
loop_
_entity.id
_entity.type
_entity.pdbx_description
1 polymer ?
#
loop_
_entity_poly.entity_id
_entity_poly.type
_entity_poly.pdbx_seq_one_letter_code
_entity_poly.pdbx_strand_id
1 'polypeptide(L)' 'ESRADQGGLMLMARAGYNPNAAITLWEKMNKLEGSGSSFLSTHPSNAQRINDMRKNLPAALAIYNGRK' A
#
# COMPACT_ATOMS: atom_id res chain seq x y z
N GLU A 1 -10.94 -2.59 -3.42
CA GLU A 1 -9.58 -2.06 -3.21
C GLU A 1 -8.66 -3.03 -2.48
N SER A 2 -9.08 -3.67 -1.39
CA SER A 2 -8.22 -4.54 -0.57
C SER A 2 -7.47 -5.64 -1.33
N ARG A 3 -8.12 -6.29 -2.32
CA ARG A 3 -7.46 -7.29 -3.18
C ARG A 3 -6.36 -6.68 -4.05
N ALA A 4 -6.60 -5.46 -4.55
CA ALA A 4 -5.64 -4.73 -5.37
C ALA A 4 -4.46 -4.23 -4.52
N ASP A 5 -4.71 -3.75 -3.30
CA ASP A 5 -3.65 -3.32 -2.38
C ASP A 5 -2.73 -4.48 -2.00
N GLN A 6 -3.31 -5.64 -1.65
CA GLN A 6 -2.53 -6.84 -1.35
C GLN A 6 -1.74 -7.32 -2.57
N GLY A 7 -2.37 -7.42 -3.74
CA GLY A 7 -1.71 -7.84 -4.98
C GLY A 7 -0.59 -6.88 -5.39
N GLY A 8 -0.86 -5.59 -5.33
CA GLY A 8 0.11 -4.52 -5.61
C GLY A 8 1.30 -4.56 -4.65
N LEU A 9 1.06 -4.78 -3.36
CA LEU A 9 2.12 -4.92 -2.35
C LEU A 9 3.07 -6.09 -2.67
N MET A 10 2.52 -7.24 -3.07
CA MET A 10 3.33 -8.39 -3.48
C MET A 10 4.06 -8.15 -4.80
N LEU A 11 3.43 -7.49 -5.77
CA LEU A 11 4.04 -7.14 -7.06
C LEU A 11 5.22 -6.19 -6.87
N MET A 12 5.07 -5.16 -6.03
CA MET A 12 6.16 -4.24 -5.68
C MET A 12 7.34 -4.98 -5.05
N ALA A 13 7.07 -5.87 -4.09
CA ALA A 13 8.10 -6.70 -3.47
C ALA A 13 8.84 -7.56 -4.50
N ARG A 14 8.11 -8.22 -5.42
CA ARG A 14 8.67 -9.03 -6.50
C ARG A 14 9.49 -8.22 -7.49
N ALA A 15 9.13 -6.96 -7.71
CA ALA A 15 9.84 -6.03 -8.57
C ALA A 15 11.07 -5.39 -7.90
N GLY A 16 11.35 -5.67 -6.62
CA GLY A 16 12.48 -5.11 -5.89
C GLY A 16 12.22 -3.71 -5.32
N TYR A 17 10.96 -3.28 -5.22
CA TYR A 17 10.59 -2.06 -4.50
C TYR A 17 10.30 -2.38 -3.03
N ASN A 18 10.77 -1.51 -2.13
CA ASN A 18 10.56 -1.66 -0.69
C ASN A 18 9.04 -1.61 -0.35
N PRO A 19 8.44 -2.70 0.16
CA PRO A 19 7.01 -2.75 0.45
C PRO A 19 6.52 -1.72 1.47
N ASN A 20 7.40 -1.21 2.35
CA ASN A 20 7.06 -0.15 3.30
C ASN A 20 6.65 1.15 2.60
N ALA A 21 7.14 1.41 1.39
CA ALA A 21 6.80 2.61 0.63
C ALA A 21 5.29 2.70 0.31
N ALA A 22 4.60 1.56 0.21
CA ALA A 22 3.16 1.49 0.00
C ALA A 22 2.38 2.10 1.17
N ILE A 23 2.80 1.78 2.40
CA ILE A 23 2.18 2.31 3.62
C ILE A 23 2.39 3.83 3.68
N THR A 24 3.61 4.29 3.44
CA THR A 24 3.93 5.72 3.43
C THR A 24 3.13 6.49 2.37
N LEU A 25 2.92 5.91 1.19
CA LEU A 25 2.09 6.49 0.13
C LEU A 25 0.65 6.72 0.63
N TRP A 26 0.03 5.68 1.19
CA TRP A 26 -1.36 5.76 1.63
C TRP A 26 -1.55 6.62 2.90
N GLU A 27 -0.56 6.68 3.79
CA GLU A 27 -0.54 7.63 4.91
C GLU A 27 -0.49 9.08 4.42
N LYS A 28 0.24 9.36 3.32
CA LYS A 28 0.24 10.69 2.68
C LYS A 28 -1.09 10.98 2.00
N MET A 29 -1.68 10.00 1.32
CA MET A 29 -2.98 10.14 0.67
C MET A 29 -4.11 10.43 1.67
N ASN A 30 -4.15 9.76 2.82
CA ASN A 30 -5.11 10.07 3.90
C ASN A 30 -5.04 11.54 4.36
N LYS A 31 -3.84 12.14 4.36
CA LYS A 31 -3.67 13.56 4.73
C LYS A 31 -4.24 14.52 3.67
N LEU A 32 -4.45 14.04 2.45
CA LEU A 32 -4.97 14.82 1.31
C LEU A 32 -6.49 14.62 1.10
N GLU A 33 -7.14 13.79 1.90
CA GLU A 33 -8.56 13.40 1.74
C GLU A 33 -9.52 14.60 1.83
N GLY A 34 -9.12 15.70 2.49
CA GLY A 34 -9.89 16.95 2.55
C GLY A 34 -9.59 17.97 1.43
N SER A 35 -8.64 17.68 0.53
CA SER A 35 -8.15 18.65 -0.48
C SER A 35 -8.86 18.53 -1.84
N GLY A 36 -9.87 17.68 -1.98
CA GLY A 36 -10.57 17.47 -3.25
C GLY A 36 -9.76 16.69 -4.29
N SER A 37 -8.86 15.80 -3.86
CA SER A 37 -8.10 14.93 -4.77
C SER A 37 -9.06 14.00 -5.53
N SER A 38 -9.20 14.20 -6.85
CA SER A 38 -10.06 13.38 -7.73
C SER A 38 -9.72 11.89 -7.70
N PHE A 39 -8.46 11.55 -7.39
CA PHE A 39 -8.01 10.18 -7.18
C PHE A 39 -8.73 9.51 -6.01
N LEU A 40 -8.93 10.24 -4.90
CA LEU A 40 -9.58 9.71 -3.70
C LEU A 40 -11.09 9.53 -3.86
N SER A 41 -11.69 10.15 -4.88
CA SER A 41 -13.10 9.95 -5.24
C SER A 41 -13.36 8.54 -5.81
N THR A 42 -12.43 7.99 -6.58
CA THR A 42 -12.53 6.62 -7.10
C THR A 42 -11.76 5.60 -6.26
N HIS A 43 -10.81 6.08 -5.46
CA HIS A 43 -9.97 5.26 -4.61
C HIS A 43 -9.92 5.79 -3.17
N PRO A 44 -10.97 5.55 -2.36
CA PRO A 44 -11.04 6.09 -1.01
C PRO A 44 -9.89 5.59 -0.14
N SER A 45 -9.18 6.52 0.47
CA SER A 45 -8.14 6.21 1.43
C SER A 45 -8.79 6.05 2.80
N ASN A 46 -8.73 4.85 3.40
CA ASN A 46 -9.29 4.65 4.74
C ASN A 46 -8.27 3.95 5.65
N ALA A 47 -8.46 4.11 6.96
CA ALA A 47 -7.59 3.49 7.97
C ALA A 47 -7.55 1.95 7.83
N GLN A 48 -8.62 1.34 7.32
CA GLN A 48 -8.71 -0.09 7.10
C GLN A 48 -7.70 -0.58 6.05
N ARG A 49 -7.50 0.16 4.94
CA ARG A 49 -6.53 -0.17 3.90
C ARG A 49 -5.11 -0.21 4.45
N ILE A 50 -4.72 0.80 5.22
CA ILE A 50 -3.39 0.85 5.86
C ILE A 50 -3.21 -0.32 6.83
N ASN A 51 -4.24 -0.64 7.61
CA ASN A 51 -4.20 -1.79 8.52
C ASN A 51 -4.03 -3.12 7.75
N ASP A 52 -4.74 -3.30 6.64
CA ASP A 52 -4.63 -4.51 5.84
C ASP A 52 -3.28 -4.62 5.11
N MET A 53 -2.71 -3.49 4.66
CA MET A 53 -1.34 -3.46 4.15
C MET A 53 -0.32 -3.83 5.22
N ARG A 54 -0.46 -3.31 6.45
CA ARG A 54 0.40 -3.67 7.59
C ARG A 54 0.34 -5.16 7.93
N LYS A 55 -0.85 -5.79 7.85
CA LYS A 55 -1.01 -7.24 8.05
C LYS A 55 -0.29 -8.07 6.97
N ASN A 56 -0.30 -7.59 5.72
CA ASN A 56 0.33 -8.28 4.59
C ASN A 56 1.83 -7.94 4.43
N LEU A 57 2.32 -6.92 5.13
CA LEU A 57 3.69 -6.44 5.04
C LEU A 57 4.75 -7.52 5.33
N PRO A 58 4.61 -8.39 6.35
CA PRO A 58 5.59 -9.45 6.59
C PRO A 58 5.77 -10.40 5.40
N ALA A 59 4.67 -10.77 4.74
CA ALA A 59 4.70 -11.62 3.54
C ALA A 59 5.39 -10.89 2.37
N ALA A 60 5.12 -9.61 2.18
CA ALA A 60 5.77 -8.79 1.16
C ALA A 60 7.28 -8.66 1.42
N LEU A 61 7.67 -8.43 2.68
CA LEU A 61 9.07 -8.29 3.08
C LEU A 61 9.85 -9.59 2.90
N ALA A 62 9.23 -10.75 3.16
CA ALA A 62 9.85 -12.03 2.88
C ALA A 62 10.20 -12.19 1.38
N ILE A 63 9.28 -11.79 0.49
CA ILE A 63 9.52 -11.79 -0.96
C ILE A 63 10.63 -10.80 -1.34
N TYR A 64 10.57 -9.57 -0.82
CA TYR A 64 11.55 -8.52 -1.13
C TYR A 64 12.96 -8.91 -0.68
N ASN A 65 13.10 -9.42 0.56
CA ASN A 65 14.39 -9.83 1.12
C ASN A 65 14.96 -11.08 0.44
N GLY A 66 14.11 -12.03 0.02
CA GLY A 66 14.56 -13.22 -0.70
C GLY A 66 15.12 -12.96 -2.11
N ARG A 67 14.97 -11.74 -2.64
CA ARG A 67 15.57 -11.31 -3.91
C ARG A 67 16.84 -10.48 -3.74
N LYS A 68 17.14 -10.02 -2.52
CA LYS A 68 18.35 -9.24 -2.22
C LYS A 68 19.53 -10.18 -2.03
#